data_AF-A0AAQ3WKC2-F1
#
_entry.id   AF-A0AAQ3WKC2-F1
#
_cell.length_a   1.000
_cell.length_b   1.000
_cell.length_c   1.000
_cell.angle_alpha   90.00
_cell.angle_beta   90.00
_cell.angle_gamma   90.00
#
_symmetry.space_group_name_H-M   'P 1'
#
loop_
_entity.id
_entity.type
_entity.pdbx_description
1 polymer ?
#
loop_
_entity_poly.entity_id
_entity_poly.type
_entity_poly.pdbx_seq_one_letter_code
_entity_poly.pdbx_strand_id
1 'polypeptide(L)'
;MEAELEQRGVNLPTANWPRRSKCWYYRYRGSLSCDGTLIFNNKIKPAAERLVEAIDKSSKGEFVPGREKDELKWALENREHPCRTRELGNVGFPEDRGSYRKRRALSEVDATIHSLEANVDGLREDIAFFRQILAKNGINPTPQIGPHGDMNPSYKKSNVAST
;
A
#
# COMPACT_ATOMS: atom_id res chain seq x y z
N MET A 1 -8.29 0.85 -25.18
CA MET A 1 -7.09 1.44 -25.81
C MET A 1 -5.84 0.59 -25.55
N GLU A 2 -5.15 0.66 -24.40
CA GLU A 2 -3.95 -0.20 -24.20
C GLU A 2 -4.27 -1.70 -24.16
N ALA A 3 -5.30 -2.11 -23.41
CA ALA A 3 -5.72 -3.51 -23.35
C ALA A 3 -6.14 -4.08 -24.73
N GLU A 4 -6.63 -3.23 -25.63
CA GLU A 4 -6.99 -3.64 -27.01
C GLU A 4 -5.76 -3.76 -27.91
N LEU A 5 -4.74 -2.94 -27.68
CA LEU A 5 -3.45 -3.00 -28.38
C LEU A 5 -2.61 -4.18 -27.89
N GLU A 6 -2.66 -4.50 -26.59
CA GLU A 6 -2.06 -5.70 -26.01
C GLU A 6 -2.70 -6.97 -26.57
N GLN A 7 -4.03 -7.01 -26.70
CA GLN A 7 -4.75 -8.12 -27.35
C GLN A 7 -4.39 -8.28 -28.82
N ARG A 8 -4.02 -7.18 -29.50
CA ARG A 8 -3.50 -7.20 -30.88
C ARG A 8 -2.02 -7.57 -30.98
N GLY A 9 -1.33 -7.78 -29.86
CA GLY A 9 0.09 -8.13 -29.83
C GLY A 9 1.03 -6.98 -30.21
N VAL A 10 0.57 -5.73 -30.12
CA VAL A 10 1.40 -4.55 -30.41
C VAL A 10 2.31 -4.26 -29.22
N ASN A 11 3.61 -4.11 -29.47
CA ASN A 11 4.57 -3.76 -28.43
C ASN A 11 4.36 -2.30 -27.98
N LEU A 12 3.85 -2.11 -26.77
CA LEU A 12 3.54 -0.79 -26.23
C LEU A 12 4.78 -0.20 -25.52
N PRO A 13 5.29 0.96 -25.95
CA PRO A 13 6.37 1.64 -25.23
C PRO A 13 5.94 2.04 -23.81
N THR A 14 4.65 2.31 -23.59
CA THR A 14 4.06 2.62 -22.28
C THR A 14 3.87 1.42 -21.36
N ALA A 15 4.12 0.19 -21.81
CA ALA A 15 4.02 -1.00 -20.96
C ALA A 15 5.08 -0.98 -19.85
N ASN A 16 6.30 -0.56 -20.17
CA ASN A 16 7.41 -0.48 -19.20
C ASN A 16 7.44 0.85 -18.41
N TRP A 17 6.44 1.71 -18.58
CA TRP A 17 6.48 3.03 -17.95
C TRP A 17 6.08 2.95 -16.47
N PRO A 18 6.77 3.71 -15.59
CA PRO A 18 6.30 3.91 -14.23
C PRO A 18 4.87 4.41 -14.23
N ARG A 19 4.04 3.86 -13.34
CA ARG A 19 2.60 4.18 -13.25
C ARG A 19 2.34 5.69 -13.22
N ARG A 20 3.19 6.44 -12.51
CA ARG A 20 3.08 7.89 -12.37
C ARG A 20 3.29 8.63 -13.69
N SER A 21 4.35 8.30 -14.42
CA SER A 21 4.67 8.86 -15.74
C SER A 21 3.55 8.58 -16.74
N LYS A 22 3.00 7.36 -16.69
CA LYS A 22 1.87 6.90 -17.50
C LYS A 22 0.57 7.66 -17.19
N CYS A 23 0.21 7.80 -15.90
CA CYS A 23 -0.97 8.56 -15.48
C CYS A 23 -0.88 10.03 -15.90
N TRP A 24 0.28 10.66 -15.72
CA TRP A 24 0.51 12.03 -16.16
C TRP A 24 0.31 12.17 -17.69
N TYR A 25 0.89 11.27 -18.48
CA TYR A 25 0.77 11.30 -19.93
C TYR A 25 -0.70 11.26 -20.39
N TYR A 26 -1.49 10.32 -19.88
CA TYR A 26 -2.91 10.21 -20.22
C TYR A 26 -3.75 11.37 -19.66
N ARG A 27 -3.46 11.84 -18.44
CA ARG A 27 -4.13 13.00 -17.82
C ARG A 27 -4.02 14.23 -18.71
N TYR A 28 -2.85 14.46 -19.30
CA TYR A 28 -2.58 15.62 -20.15
C TYR A 28 -2.92 15.39 -21.62
N ARG A 29 -3.82 14.44 -21.90
CA ARG A 29 -4.32 14.10 -23.24
C ARG A 29 -3.25 13.55 -24.19
N GLY A 30 -2.22 12.89 -23.66
CA GLY A 30 -1.42 11.95 -24.44
C GLY A 30 -2.30 10.80 -24.93
N SER A 31 -2.03 10.31 -26.13
CA SER A 31 -2.80 9.20 -26.72
C SER A 31 -1.87 8.32 -27.55
N LEU A 32 -2.27 7.07 -27.76
CA LEU A 32 -1.51 6.14 -28.57
C LEU A 32 -2.13 6.06 -29.97
N SER A 33 -1.27 5.95 -30.99
CA SER A 33 -1.69 5.59 -32.34
C SER A 33 -2.11 4.12 -32.42
N CYS A 34 -2.73 3.71 -33.52
CA CYS A 34 -3.06 2.31 -33.81
C CYS A 34 -1.85 1.39 -33.79
N ASP A 35 -0.68 1.92 -34.12
CA ASP A 35 0.60 1.19 -34.17
C ASP A 35 1.34 1.20 -32.81
N GLY A 36 0.74 1.77 -31.76
CA GLY A 36 1.34 1.88 -30.43
C GLY A 36 2.32 3.06 -30.27
N THR A 37 2.49 3.90 -31.29
CA THR A 37 3.33 5.10 -31.21
C THR A 37 2.70 6.17 -30.32
N LEU A 38 3.54 6.91 -29.58
CA LEU A 38 3.12 7.98 -28.68
C LEU A 38 2.72 9.24 -29.47
N ILE A 39 1.50 9.71 -29.27
CA ILE A 39 1.00 10.96 -29.84
C ILE A 39 1.09 12.05 -28.77
N PHE A 40 1.86 13.09 -29.05
CA PHE A 40 2.05 14.23 -28.16
C PHE A 40 1.20 15.42 -28.59
N ASN A 41 0.49 16.04 -27.65
CA ASN A 41 -0.10 17.36 -27.89
C ASN A 41 1.00 18.43 -27.85
N ASN A 42 0.85 19.49 -28.66
CA ASN A 42 1.82 20.60 -28.73
C ASN A 42 2.18 21.20 -27.36
N LYS A 43 1.24 21.22 -26.41
CA LYS A 43 1.46 21.76 -25.06
C LYS A 43 2.35 20.89 -24.17
N ILE A 44 2.34 19.57 -24.37
CA ILE A 44 3.08 18.62 -23.53
C ILE A 44 4.26 17.99 -24.24
N LYS A 45 4.37 18.16 -25.57
CA LYS A 45 5.43 17.61 -26.40
C LYS A 45 6.83 17.75 -25.78
N PRO A 46 7.29 18.95 -25.35
CA PRO A 46 8.64 19.07 -24.79
C PRO A 46 8.81 18.28 -23.48
N ALA A 47 7.82 18.31 -22.58
CA ALA A 47 7.89 17.55 -21.33
C ALA A 47 7.79 16.04 -21.57
N ALA A 48 7.01 15.61 -22.57
CA ALA A 48 6.83 14.21 -22.90
C ALA A 48 8.05 13.61 -23.59
N GLU A 49 8.75 14.37 -24.44
CA GLU A 49 10.03 13.96 -25.02
C GLU A 49 11.10 13.73 -23.93
N ARG A 50 11.22 14.67 -22.97
CA ARG A 50 12.11 14.50 -21.81
C ARG A 50 11.71 13.34 -20.91
N LEU A 51 10.42 13.05 -20.79
CA LEU A 51 9.92 11.91 -20.02
C LEU A 51 10.40 10.60 -20.63
N VAL A 52 10.32 10.47 -21.96
CA VAL A 52 10.84 9.29 -22.67
C VAL A 52 12.34 9.15 -22.44
N GLU A 53 13.10 10.25 -22.53
CA GLU A 53 14.54 10.25 -22.26
C GLU A 53 14.86 9.83 -20.81
N ALA A 54 14.12 10.33 -19.82
CA ALA A 54 14.30 9.99 -18.42
C ALA A 54 14.03 8.50 -18.16
N ILE A 55 13.00 7.94 -18.79
CA ILE A 55 12.66 6.52 -18.68
C ILE A 55 13.72 5.65 -19.35
N ASP A 56 14.26 6.08 -20.49
CA ASP A 56 15.36 5.37 -21.16
C ASP A 56 16.64 5.37 -20.31
N LYS A 57 17.00 6.52 -19.71
CA LYS A 57 18.11 6.61 -18.74
C LYS A 57 17.89 5.73 -17.51
N SER A 58 16.65 5.68 -17.01
CA SER A 58 16.31 4.79 -15.89
C SER A 58 16.43 3.32 -16.28
N SER A 59 15.95 2.96 -17.47
CA SER A 59 16.02 1.59 -18.00
C SER A 59 17.46 1.14 -18.23
N LYS A 60 18.36 2.06 -18.59
CA LYS A 60 19.80 1.83 -18.71
C LYS A 60 20.54 1.78 -17.37
N GLY A 61 19.88 2.16 -16.27
CA GLY A 61 20.48 2.25 -14.93
C GLY A 61 21.34 3.49 -14.69
N GLU A 62 21.37 4.45 -15.63
CA GLU A 62 22.09 5.73 -15.45
C GLU A 62 21.37 6.65 -14.45
N PHE A 63 20.06 6.48 -14.32
CA PHE A 63 19.21 7.24 -13.43
C PHE A 63 18.44 6.32 -12.50
N VAL A 64 18.73 6.43 -11.19
CA VAL A 64 17.96 5.73 -10.16
C VAL A 64 16.85 6.67 -9.68
N PRO A 65 15.57 6.42 -10.05
CA PRO A 65 14.46 7.24 -9.61
C PRO A 65 14.25 7.09 -8.10
N GLY A 66 13.97 8.20 -7.43
CA GLY A 66 13.60 8.19 -6.02
C GLY A 66 12.63 9.34 -5.70
N ARG A 67 12.16 9.39 -4.45
CA ARG A 67 11.14 10.33 -3.97
C ARG A 67 11.36 11.78 -4.40
N GLU A 68 12.61 12.25 -4.33
CA GLU A 68 12.93 13.65 -4.61
C GLU A 68 13.19 13.93 -6.09
N LYS A 69 13.51 12.91 -6.89
CA LYS A 69 13.86 13.06 -8.29
C LYS A 69 13.52 11.74 -9.00
N ASP A 70 12.27 11.63 -9.44
CA ASP A 70 11.80 10.56 -10.31
C ASP A 70 11.77 11.06 -11.77
N GLU A 71 11.49 10.15 -12.71
CA GLU A 71 11.54 10.41 -14.15
C GLU A 71 10.58 11.53 -14.55
N LEU A 72 9.39 11.55 -13.96
CA LEU A 72 8.38 12.57 -14.21
C LEU A 72 8.81 13.95 -13.69
N LYS A 73 9.39 14.02 -12.48
CA LYS A 73 9.87 15.29 -11.92
C LYS A 73 11.11 15.79 -12.67
N TRP A 74 11.95 14.88 -13.16
CA TRP A 74 13.05 15.22 -14.06
C TRP A 74 12.53 15.87 -15.35
N ALA A 75 11.55 15.24 -15.99
CA ALA A 75 10.99 15.71 -17.26
C ALA A 75 10.24 17.04 -17.16
N LEU A 76 9.51 17.26 -16.06
CA LEU A 76 8.70 18.45 -15.84
C LEU A 76 9.50 19.68 -15.41
N GLU A 77 10.73 19.50 -14.92
CA GLU A 77 11.64 20.55 -14.39
C GLU A 77 11.08 21.42 -13.24
N ASN A 78 9.81 21.20 -12.87
CA ASN A 78 9.12 21.95 -11.83
C ASN A 78 9.19 21.22 -10.49
N ARG A 79 9.59 21.94 -9.45
CA ARG A 79 9.58 21.42 -8.07
C ARG A 79 8.15 21.08 -7.66
N GLU A 80 7.96 19.86 -7.18
CA GLU A 80 6.69 19.43 -6.62
C GLU A 80 6.51 19.99 -5.21
N HIS A 81 5.27 20.36 -4.87
CA HIS A 81 4.97 20.84 -3.53
C HIS A 81 5.26 19.74 -2.50
N PRO A 82 5.95 20.07 -1.39
CA PRO A 82 6.15 19.12 -0.31
C PRO A 82 4.79 18.63 0.20
N CYS A 83 4.70 17.33 0.50
CA CYS A 83 3.50 16.62 0.98
C CYS A 83 2.43 16.27 -0.06
N ARG A 84 2.59 16.63 -1.34
CA ARG A 84 1.66 16.21 -2.40
C ARG A 84 2.41 15.53 -3.53
N THR A 85 2.41 14.19 -3.51
CA THR A 85 2.92 13.41 -4.64
C THR A 85 1.88 13.49 -5.76
N ARG A 86 2.29 13.89 -6.99
CA ARG A 86 1.37 13.91 -8.15
C ARG A 86 0.80 12.52 -8.35
N GLU A 87 -0.48 12.46 -8.73
CA GLU A 87 -1.26 11.21 -8.91
C GLU A 87 -1.55 10.40 -7.63
N LEU A 88 -0.75 10.52 -6.56
CA LEU A 88 -0.92 9.78 -5.29
C LEU A 88 -1.59 10.63 -4.18
N GLY A 89 -1.65 11.95 -4.33
CA GLY A 89 -2.26 12.85 -3.34
C GLY A 89 -1.40 12.96 -2.08
N ASN A 90 -1.99 12.67 -0.93
CA ASN A 90 -1.29 12.66 0.37
C ASN A 90 -0.59 11.32 0.66
N VAL A 91 -0.63 10.37 -0.28
CA VAL A 91 0.09 9.10 -0.17
C VAL A 91 1.51 9.31 -0.72
N GLY A 92 2.51 8.92 0.06
CA GLY A 92 3.92 8.95 -0.35
C GLY A 92 4.26 7.88 -1.39
N PHE A 93 5.51 7.86 -1.85
CA PHE A 93 6.05 6.80 -2.69
C PHE A 93 6.17 5.50 -1.87
N PRO A 94 5.48 4.41 -2.26
CA PRO A 94 5.55 3.14 -1.54
C PRO A 94 6.97 2.56 -1.47
N GLU A 95 7.73 2.71 -2.54
CA GLU A 95 9.09 2.20 -2.70
C GLU A 95 10.05 2.86 -1.67
N ASP A 96 9.80 4.14 -1.38
CA ASP A 96 10.59 4.93 -0.44
C ASP A 96 9.98 5.01 0.97
N ARG A 97 9.08 4.09 1.33
CA ARG A 97 8.40 4.09 2.65
C ARG A 97 9.39 4.21 3.81
N GLY A 98 10.55 3.56 3.71
CA GLY A 98 11.61 3.59 4.72
C GLY A 98 12.32 4.95 4.86
N SER A 99 12.31 5.79 3.82
CA SER A 99 12.91 7.13 3.85
C SER A 99 12.05 8.17 4.59
N TYR A 100 10.76 7.87 4.79
CA TYR A 100 9.84 8.80 5.44
C TYR A 100 10.09 8.84 6.94
N ARG A 101 10.01 10.06 7.49
CA ARG A 101 10.07 10.28 8.94
C ARG A 101 8.90 9.56 9.61
N LYS A 102 9.19 8.50 10.37
CA LYS A 102 8.20 7.82 11.20
C LYS A 102 7.66 8.80 12.27
N ARG A 103 6.35 8.77 12.52
CA ARG A 103 5.76 9.51 13.66
C ARG A 103 6.11 8.75 14.95
N ARG A 104 6.55 9.45 16.01
CA ARG A 104 6.90 8.84 17.31
C ARG A 104 5.79 7.93 17.88
N ALA A 105 4.54 8.32 17.71
CA ALA A 105 3.40 7.52 18.15
C ALA A 105 3.33 6.12 17.50
N LEU A 106 3.80 5.97 16.25
CA LEU A 106 3.84 4.66 15.58
C LEU A 106 4.94 3.76 16.18
N SER A 107 6.11 4.31 16.51
CA SER A 107 7.17 3.52 17.16
C SER A 107 6.82 3.08 18.57
N GLU A 108 6.06 3.89 19.31
CA GLU A 108 5.54 3.50 20.63
C GLU A 108 4.54 2.35 20.49
N VAL A 109 3.64 2.41 19.49
CA VAL A 109 2.73 1.31 19.17
C VAL A 109 3.48 0.04 18.78
N ASP A 110 4.49 0.13 17.90
CA ASP A 110 5.32 -1.02 17.52
C ASP A 110 6.02 -1.64 18.74
N ALA A 111 6.53 -0.83 19.67
CA ALA A 111 7.13 -1.30 20.91
C ALA A 111 6.10 -2.00 21.81
N THR A 112 4.86 -1.48 21.89
CA THR A 112 3.78 -2.16 22.64
C THR A 112 3.35 -3.46 21.99
N ILE A 113 3.36 -3.54 20.66
CA ILE A 113 3.03 -4.78 19.94
C ILE A 113 4.08 -5.84 20.26
N HIS A 114 5.37 -5.51 20.15
CA HIS A 114 6.44 -6.44 20.47
C HIS A 114 6.44 -6.89 21.93
N SER A 115 6.10 -6.02 22.88
CA SER A 115 5.98 -6.43 24.28
C SER A 115 4.77 -7.35 24.51
N LEU A 116 3.65 -7.09 23.84
CA LEU A 116 2.48 -7.97 23.87
C LEU A 116 2.77 -9.33 23.22
N GLU A 117 3.48 -9.37 22.10
CA GLU A 117 3.90 -10.60 21.43
C GLU A 117 4.76 -11.45 22.36
N ALA A 118 5.79 -10.86 22.98
CA ALA A 118 6.65 -11.56 23.94
C ALA A 118 5.86 -12.10 25.15
N ASN A 119 4.91 -11.32 25.67
CA ASN A 119 4.04 -11.76 26.76
C ASN A 119 3.12 -12.92 26.34
N VAL A 120 2.56 -12.87 25.14
CA VAL A 120 1.70 -13.93 24.60
C VAL A 120 2.48 -15.23 24.39
N ASP A 121 3.71 -15.13 23.89
CA ASP A 121 4.55 -16.30 23.70
C ASP A 121 4.98 -16.92 25.04
N GLY A 122 5.32 -16.10 26.04
CA GLY A 122 5.57 -16.58 27.40
C GLY A 122 4.35 -17.30 28.01
N LEU A 123 3.15 -16.72 27.89
CA LEU A 123 1.93 -17.37 28.35
C LEU A 123 1.64 -18.69 27.62
N ARG A 124 1.97 -18.78 26.33
CA ARG A 124 1.83 -20.03 25.55
C ARG A 124 2.77 -21.11 26.07
N GLU A 125 4.02 -20.76 26.37
CA GLU A 125 5.00 -21.67 26.96
C GLU A 125 4.57 -22.16 28.33
N ASP A 126 4.10 -21.26 29.20
CA ASP A 126 3.56 -21.61 30.52
C ASP A 126 2.36 -22.57 30.40
N ILE A 127 1.41 -22.28 29.51
CA ILE A 127 0.26 -23.15 29.25
C ILE A 127 0.73 -24.53 28.76
N ALA A 128 1.71 -24.59 27.86
CA ALA A 128 2.27 -25.85 27.38
C ALA A 128 2.92 -26.65 28.51
N PHE A 129 3.66 -25.97 29.38
CA PHE A 129 4.28 -26.56 30.57
C PHE A 129 3.24 -27.12 31.55
N PHE A 130 2.22 -26.35 31.89
CA PHE A 130 1.12 -26.80 32.75
C PHE A 130 0.37 -27.99 32.15
N ARG A 131 0.07 -27.96 30.84
CA ARG A 131 -0.53 -29.10 30.13
C ARG A 131 0.31 -30.36 30.25
N GLN A 132 1.63 -30.24 30.12
CA GLN A 132 2.56 -31.36 30.26
C GLN A 132 2.57 -31.92 31.70
N ILE A 133 2.52 -31.05 32.72
CA ILE A 133 2.41 -31.47 34.13
C ILE A 133 1.09 -32.19 34.39
N LEU A 134 -0.03 -31.63 33.94
CA LEU A 134 -1.36 -32.23 34.14
C LEU A 134 -1.46 -33.61 33.48
N ALA A 135 -0.91 -33.76 32.27
CA ALA A 135 -0.84 -35.04 31.57
C ALA A 135 -0.01 -36.08 32.34
N LYS A 136 1.13 -35.69 32.94
CA LYS A 136 1.95 -36.59 33.78
C LYS A 136 1.22 -37.03 35.06
N ASN A 137 0.36 -36.18 35.60
CA ASN A 137 -0.42 -36.46 36.81
C ASN A 137 -1.74 -37.21 36.52
N GLY A 138 -2.01 -37.60 35.27
CA GLY A 138 -3.21 -38.35 34.89
C GLY A 138 -4.52 -37.55 34.96
N ILE A 139 -4.43 -36.22 35.09
CA ILE A 139 -5.59 -35.33 35.12
C ILE A 139 -5.87 -34.91 33.67
N ASN A 140 -7.00 -35.34 33.09
CA ASN A 140 -7.47 -34.87 31.79
C ASN A 140 -8.24 -33.55 31.96
N PRO A 141 -7.68 -32.38 31.62
CA PRO A 141 -8.45 -31.14 31.58
C PRO A 141 -9.29 -31.16 30.31
N THR A 142 -10.38 -31.93 30.32
CA THR A 142 -11.42 -31.79 29.30
C THR A 142 -12.09 -30.44 29.57
N PRO A 143 -12.04 -29.45 28.66
CA PRO A 143 -12.82 -28.24 28.84
C PRO A 143 -14.29 -28.64 28.70
N GLN A 144 -15.03 -28.65 29.80
CA GLN A 144 -16.49 -28.68 29.76
C GLN A 144 -16.95 -27.30 29.26
N ILE A 145 -16.85 -27.06 27.96
CA ILE A 145 -17.58 -25.97 27.32
C ILE A 145 -19.02 -26.46 27.28
N GLY A 146 -19.77 -26.19 28.35
CA GLY A 146 -21.23 -26.25 28.29
C GLY A 146 -21.71 -25.36 27.14
N PRO A 147 -22.82 -25.70 26.46
CA PRO A 147 -23.33 -24.90 25.36
C PRO A 147 -23.43 -23.45 25.83
N HIS A 148 -22.76 -22.56 25.10
CA HIS A 148 -22.83 -21.12 25.33
C HIS A 148 -24.30 -20.74 25.20
N GLY A 149 -24.99 -20.63 26.33
CA GLY A 149 -26.38 -20.20 26.33
C GLY A 149 -26.40 -18.83 25.67
N ASP A 150 -27.16 -18.71 24.59
CA ASP A 150 -27.47 -17.45 23.93
C ASP A 150 -28.03 -16.50 24.98
N MET A 151 -27.15 -15.68 25.58
CA MET A 151 -27.52 -14.55 26.41
C MET A 151 -28.16 -13.53 25.47
N ASN A 152 -29.43 -13.76 25.18
CA ASN A 152 -30.30 -12.82 24.50
C ASN A 152 -30.41 -11.59 25.41
N PRO A 153 -29.88 -10.41 25.05
CA PRO A 153 -30.01 -9.24 25.89
C PRO A 153 -31.47 -8.78 25.80
N SER A 154 -32.29 -9.23 26.73
CA SER A 154 -33.64 -8.69 26.93
C SER A 154 -33.50 -7.24 27.35
N TYR A 155 -33.46 -6.33 26.37
CA TYR A 155 -33.62 -4.90 26.59
C TYR A 155 -34.97 -4.69 27.29
N LYS A 156 -34.94 -4.41 28.60
CA LYS A 156 -36.11 -3.91 29.32
C LYS A 156 -36.46 -2.55 28.69
N LYS A 157 -37.49 -2.53 27.85
CA LYS A 157 -38.18 -1.28 27.49
C LYS A 157 -38.77 -0.73 28.78
N SER A 158 -38.18 0.33 29.30
CA SER A 158 -38.77 1.15 30.35
C SER A 158 -40.03 1.82 29.77
N ASN A 159 -41.21 1.38 30.21
CA ASN A 159 -42.43 2.14 30.02
C ASN A 159 -42.44 3.27 31.05
N VAL A 160 -42.05 4.47 30.62
CA VAL A 160 -42.41 5.72 31.32
C VAL A 160 -43.88 5.95 31.07
N ALA A 161 -44.69 5.64 32.08
CA ALA A 161 -46.03 6.16 32.25
C ALA A 161 -46.25 6.34 33.75
N SER A 162 -46.01 7.57 34.22
CA SER A 162 -46.54 8.03 35.49
C SER A 162 -47.31 9.32 35.25
N THR A 163 -48.56 9.21 35.65
CA THR A 163 -49.68 10.14 35.80
C THR A 163 -49.33 11.51 36.36
#